data_AF-A0A3L7UAI8-F1
#
_entry.id   AF-A0A3L7UAI8-F1
#
_cell.length_a   1.000
_cell.length_b   1.000
_cell.length_c   1.000
_cell.angle_alpha   90.00
_cell.angle_beta   90.00
_cell.angle_gamma   90.00
#
_symmetry.space_group_name_H-M   'P 1'
#
loop_
_entity.id
_entity.type
_entity.pdbx_description
1 polymer ?
#
loop_
_entity_poly.entity_id
_entity_poly.type
_entity_poly.pdbx_seq_one_letter_code
_entity_poly.pdbx_strand_id
1 'polypeptide(L)'
;MVDDPELRAEAARIRDEARAIRAEMKRHSKEPNWNLVRVNVAQPLVELSNRVSDELLRRTSKQAMVPLDRDPVPPKYSEKTRRYYERLGSGK
;
A
#
# COMPACT_ATOMS: atom_id res chain seq x y z
N MET A 1 7.71 5.65 -3.37
CA MET A 1 7.70 6.38 -2.09
C MET A 1 6.25 6.57 -1.69
N VAL A 2 5.89 6.52 -0.41
CA VAL A 2 4.48 6.68 0.01
C VAL A 2 3.97 8.05 -0.43
N ASP A 3 3.06 8.09 -1.41
CA ASP A 3 2.58 9.36 -2.01
C ASP A 3 1.62 10.11 -1.08
N ASP A 4 1.02 9.39 -0.12
CA ASP A 4 0.12 9.98 0.87
C ASP A 4 0.91 10.83 1.88
N PRO A 5 0.67 12.16 1.94
CA PRO A 5 1.32 13.05 2.88
C PRO A 5 1.05 12.71 4.35
N GLU A 6 -0.12 12.16 4.67
CA GLU A 6 -0.51 11.82 6.04
C GLU A 6 0.26 10.61 6.55
N LEU A 7 0.30 9.53 5.74
CA LEU A 7 1.08 8.32 6.08
C LEU A 7 2.57 8.65 6.24
N ARG A 8 3.09 9.59 5.44
CA ARG A 8 4.47 10.07 5.55
C ARG A 8 4.71 10.87 6.84
N ALA A 9 3.80 11.77 7.19
CA ALA A 9 3.88 12.54 8.43
C ALA A 9 3.83 11.63 9.66
N GLU A 10 2.99 10.60 9.63
CA GLU A 10 2.88 9.61 10.69
C GLU A 10 4.15 8.76 10.83
N ALA A 11 4.70 8.28 9.72
CA ALA A 11 5.99 7.60 9.71
C ALA A 11 7.11 8.47 10.31
N ALA A 12 7.12 9.76 9.99
CA ALA A 12 8.10 10.71 10.53
C ALA A 12 7.95 10.86 12.05
N ARG A 13 6.73 11.00 12.57
CA ARG A 13 6.46 11.08 14.02
C ARG A 13 6.97 9.84 14.77
N ILE A 14 6.60 8.65 14.31
CA ILE A 14 7.03 7.38 14.93
C ILE A 14 8.56 7.26 14.94
N ARG A 15 9.21 7.66 13.83
CA ARG A 15 10.67 7.66 13.72
C ARG A 15 11.33 8.64 14.68
N ASP A 16 10.76 9.83 14.85
CA ASP A 16 11.30 10.84 15.75
C ASP A 16 11.14 10.43 17.23
N GLU A 17 10.03 9.77 17.59
CA GLU A 17 9.85 9.18 18.92
C GLU A 17 10.87 8.06 19.20
N ALA A 18 11.05 7.15 18.24
CA ALA A 18 12.07 6.10 18.35
C ALA A 18 13.49 6.69 18.50
N ARG A 19 13.77 7.80 17.79
CA ARG A 19 15.05 8.52 17.92
C ARG A 19 15.21 9.13 19.30
N ALA A 20 14.17 9.73 19.86
CA ALA A 20 14.18 10.32 21.20
C ALA A 20 14.47 9.24 22.26
N ILE A 21 13.76 8.11 22.22
CA ILE A 21 13.97 6.98 23.14
C ILE A 21 15.41 6.46 23.03
N ARG A 22 15.93 6.31 21.81
CA ARG A 22 17.32 5.86 21.59
C ARG A 22 18.34 6.88 22.11
N ALA A 23 18.08 8.17 21.95
CA ALA A 23 18.97 9.21 22.47
C ALA A 23 19.02 9.18 24.00
N GLU A 24 17.87 9.00 24.65
CA GLU A 24 17.75 8.90 26.10
C GLU A 24 18.47 7.66 26.66
N MET A 25 18.25 6.50 26.03
CA MET A 25 18.96 5.26 26.36
C MET A 25 20.49 5.46 26.29
N LYS A 26 20.97 6.14 25.24
CA LYS A 26 22.40 6.44 25.07
C LYS A 26 22.94 7.43 26.10
N ARG A 27 22.14 8.43 26.50
CA ARG A 27 22.55 9.44 27.49
C ARG A 27 22.64 8.87 28.90
N HIS A 28 21.69 8.03 29.27
CA HIS A 28 21.57 7.51 30.63
C HIS A 28 22.17 6.12 30.81
N SER A 29 22.60 5.45 29.73
CA SER A 29 23.14 4.08 29.74
C SER A 29 22.25 3.08 30.49
N LYS A 30 20.94 3.33 30.46
CA LYS A 30 19.90 2.48 31.07
C LYS A 30 19.08 1.82 29.98
N GLU A 31 18.56 0.65 30.28
CA GLU A 31 17.63 -0.01 29.38
C GLU A 31 16.40 0.88 29.13
N PRO A 32 15.91 0.93 27.87
CA PRO A 32 14.72 1.69 27.57
C PRO A 32 13.52 1.06 28.25
N ASN A 33 12.52 1.89 28.59
CA ASN A 33 11.24 1.35 29.04
C ASN A 33 10.57 0.61 27.87
N TRP A 34 10.65 -0.71 27.88
CA TRP A 34 10.11 -1.56 26.82
C TRP A 34 8.59 -1.45 26.65
N ASN A 35 7.85 -1.13 27.72
CA ASN A 35 6.43 -0.86 27.61
C ASN A 35 6.18 0.43 26.82
N LEU A 36 6.96 1.48 27.08
CA LEU A 36 6.87 2.74 26.34
C LEU A 36 7.24 2.57 24.87
N VAL A 37 8.31 1.81 24.58
CA VAL A 37 8.70 1.48 23.18
C VAL A 37 7.57 0.73 22.47
N ARG A 38 6.94 -0.23 23.14
CA ARG A 38 5.85 -1.01 22.55
C ARG A 38 4.66 -0.12 22.19
N VAL A 39 4.26 0.77 23.10
CA VAL A 39 3.07 1.63 22.91
C VAL A 39 3.32 2.76 21.93
N ASN A 40 4.48 3.40 22.00
CA ASN A 40 4.75 4.62 21.21
C ASN A 40 5.38 4.31 19.85
N VAL A 41 6.08 3.19 19.71
CA VAL A 41 6.79 2.87 18.47
C VAL A 41 6.22 1.62 17.81
N ALA A 42 6.19 0.48 18.51
CA ALA A 42 5.87 -0.79 17.88
C ALA A 42 4.41 -0.87 17.41
N GLN A 43 3.46 -0.51 18.28
CA GLN A 43 2.03 -0.51 17.96
C GLN A 43 1.70 0.45 16.79
N PRO A 44 2.06 1.75 16.83
CA PRO A 44 1.82 2.67 15.74
C PRO A 44 2.49 2.25 14.43
N LEU A 45 3.67 1.62 14.50
CA LEU A 45 4.36 1.14 13.31
C LEU A 45 3.60 0.00 12.62
N VAL A 46 3.04 -0.94 13.40
CA VAL A 46 2.22 -2.03 12.87
C VAL A 46 0.94 -1.47 12.25
N GLU A 47 0.25 -0.56 12.93
CA GLU A 47 -0.96 0.10 12.43
C GLU A 47 -0.68 0.85 11.12
N LEU A 48 0.41 1.61 11.07
CA LEU A 48 0.83 2.32 9.87
C LEU A 48 1.18 1.34 8.74
N SER A 49 1.88 0.24 9.03
CA SER A 49 2.21 -0.80 8.05
C SER A 49 0.96 -1.43 7.45
N ASN A 50 -0.06 -1.71 8.28
CA ASN A 50 -1.34 -2.24 7.81
C ASN A 50 -2.05 -1.24 6.89
N ARG A 51 -2.13 0.04 7.29
CA ARG A 51 -2.73 1.10 6.46
C ARG A 51 -2.03 1.29 5.12
N VAL A 52 -0.69 1.25 5.11
CA VAL A 52 0.11 1.32 3.88
C VAL A 52 -0.18 0.11 2.99
N SER A 53 -0.31 -1.09 3.58
CA SER A 53 -0.61 -2.31 2.84
C SER A 53 -2.02 -2.27 2.24
N ASP A 54 -3.01 -1.81 3.01
CA ASP A 54 -4.38 -1.63 2.54
C ASP A 54 -4.47 -0.61 1.39
N GLU A 55 -3.75 0.50 1.50
CA GLU A 55 -3.70 1.50 0.44
C GLU A 55 -2.99 0.97 -0.81
N LEU A 56 -1.92 0.19 -0.63
CA LEU A 56 -1.24 -0.49 -1.74
C LEU A 56 -2.17 -1.49 -2.44
N LEU A 57 -2.94 -2.27 -1.69
CA LEU A 57 -3.94 -3.20 -2.23
C LEU A 57 -5.04 -2.46 -2.98
N ARG A 58 -5.56 -1.36 -2.43
CA ARG A 58 -6.56 -0.51 -3.11
C ARG A 58 -6.03 0.05 -4.43
N ARG A 59 -4.79 0.54 -4.46
CA ARG A 59 -4.16 1.06 -5.68
C ARG A 59 -3.90 -0.03 -6.71
N THR A 60 -3.36 -1.17 -6.26
CA THR A 60 -3.10 -2.32 -7.13
C THR A 60 -4.40 -2.89 -7.68
N SER A 61 -5.47 -2.96 -6.88
CA SER A 61 -6.80 -3.42 -7.32
C SER A 61 -7.45 -2.45 -8.31
N LYS A 62 -7.37 -1.12 -8.07
CA LYS A 62 -7.84 -0.11 -9.03
C LYS A 62 -7.06 -0.17 -10.35
N GLN A 63 -5.75 -0.42 -10.30
CA GLN A 63 -4.91 -0.62 -11.48
C GLN A 63 -5.18 -1.98 -12.15
N ALA A 64 -5.48 -3.02 -11.37
CA ALA A 64 -5.87 -4.36 -11.82
C ALA A 64 -7.34 -4.47 -12.27
N MET A 65 -8.09 -3.36 -12.26
CA MET A 65 -9.39 -3.27 -12.95
C MET A 65 -9.22 -3.27 -14.48
N VAL A 66 -7.99 -3.42 -14.99
CA VAL A 66 -7.72 -3.94 -16.33
C VAL A 66 -7.68 -5.47 -16.23
N PRO A 67 -8.54 -6.22 -16.95
CA PRO A 67 -8.59 -7.67 -16.84
C PRO A 67 -7.22 -8.32 -17.05
N LEU A 68 -6.68 -8.95 -16.00
CA LEU A 68 -5.40 -9.66 -16.04
C LEU A 68 -5.51 -11.02 -16.76
N ASP A 69 -6.72 -11.54 -16.96
CA ASP A 69 -6.99 -12.74 -17.77
C ASP A 69 -7.92 -12.39 -18.94
N ARG A 70 -7.33 -11.88 -20.02
CA ARG A 70 -7.87 -12.19 -21.34
C ARG A 70 -7.24 -13.51 -21.76
N ASP A 71 -7.88 -14.61 -21.42
CA ASP A 71 -7.64 -15.86 -22.16
C ASP A 71 -7.70 -15.50 -23.66
N PRO A 72 -6.65 -15.80 -24.45
CA PRO A 72 -6.67 -15.47 -25.86
C PRO A 72 -7.88 -16.15 -26.49
N VAL A 73 -8.76 -15.35 -27.11
CA VAL A 73 -9.92 -15.88 -27.83
C VAL A 73 -9.41 -16.93 -28.82
N PRO A 74 -9.89 -18.19 -28.75
CA PRO A 74 -9.45 -19.22 -29.68
C PRO A 74 -9.55 -18.71 -31.13
N PRO A 75 -8.56 -19.01 -32.01
CA PRO A 75 -8.48 -18.39 -33.34
C PRO A 75 -9.79 -18.47 -34.13
N LYS A 76 -10.53 -19.58 -33.97
CA LYS A 76 -11.86 -19.85 -34.54
C LYS A 76 -12.95 -18.81 -34.22
N TYR A 77 -12.82 -18.05 -33.12
CA TYR A 77 -13.83 -17.08 -32.68
C TYR A 77 -13.33 -15.64 -32.68
N SER A 78 -12.03 -15.41 -32.87
CA SER A 78 -11.39 -14.09 -32.87
C SER A 78 -12.10 -13.07 -33.80
N GLU A 79 -12.41 -13.49 -35.01
CA GLU A 79 -13.07 -12.71 -36.07
C GLU A 79 -14.52 -12.33 -35.72
N LYS A 80 -15.25 -13.22 -35.05
CA LYS A 80 -16.64 -12.97 -34.61
C LYS A 80 -16.66 -11.99 -33.44
N THR A 81 -15.77 -12.18 -32.48
CA THR A 81 -15.65 -11.31 -31.30
C THR A 81 -15.19 -9.91 -31.70
N ARG A 82 -14.23 -9.80 -32.64
CA ARG A 82 -13.80 -8.52 -33.22
C ARG A 82 -14.97 -7.75 -33.84
N ARG A 83 -15.73 -8.41 -34.72
CA ARG A 83 -16.90 -7.81 -35.39
C ARG A 83 -18.02 -7.41 -34.42
N TYR A 84 -18.20 -8.16 -33.33
CA TYR A 84 -19.20 -7.85 -32.30
C TYR A 84 -18.85 -6.57 -31.54
N TYR A 85 -17.59 -6.43 -31.07
CA TYR A 85 -17.15 -5.22 -30.37
C TYR A 85 -17.02 -4.00 -31.29
N GLU A 86 -16.64 -4.20 -32.56
CA GLU A 86 -16.66 -3.12 -33.57
C GLU A 86 -18.07 -2.60 -33.82
N ARG A 87 -19.09 -3.46 -33.83
CA ARG A 87 -20.51 -3.05 -33.91
C ARG A 87 -20.98 -2.32 -32.66
N LEU A 88 -20.61 -2.82 -31.48
CA LEU A 88 -20.99 -2.22 -30.20
C LEU A 88 -20.38 -0.81 -30.03
N GLY A 89 -19.15 -0.59 -30.52
CA GLY A 89 -18.46 0.70 -30.43
C GLY A 89 -18.81 1.71 -31.53
N SER A 90 -19.44 1.29 -32.62
CA SER A 90 -19.80 2.17 -33.75
C SER A 90 -21.22 2.74 -33.69
N GLY A 91 -21.98 2.45 -32.61
CA GLY A 91 -23.21 3.18 -32.29
C GLY A 91 -24.27 3.19 -33.41
N LYS A 92 -24.37 2.12 -34.19
CA LYS A 92 -25.47 1.85 -35.12
C LYS A 92 -26.08 0.48 -34.86
#